data_AF-A0A1N7EDQ4-F1
#
_entry.id   AF-A0A1N7EDQ4-F1
#
_cell.length_a   1.000
_cell.length_b   1.000
_cell.length_c   1.000
_cell.angle_alpha   90.00
_cell.angle_beta   90.00
_cell.angle_gamma   90.00
#
_symmetry.space_group_name_H-M   'P 1'
#
loop_
_entity.id
_entity.type
_entity.pdbx_description
1 polymer ?
#
loop_
_entity_poly.entity_id
_entity_poly.type
_entity_poly.pdbx_seq_one_letter_code
_entity_poly.pdbx_strand_id
1 'polypeptide(L)' 'MTKNTQEQPKKRQLTVLMDKDLYDSFKLVATANDRKMGLLVRDFIKHYIKKNGQGELFQNKKKHKFR' A
#
# COMPACT_ATOMS: atom_id res chain seq x y z
N MET A 1 25.38 13.61 -25.43
CA MET A 1 24.27 12.64 -25.30
C MET A 1 24.07 12.34 -23.81
N THR A 2 23.14 13.01 -23.15
CA THR A 2 22.87 12.84 -21.71
C THR A 2 21.85 11.72 -21.48
N LYS A 3 22.25 10.67 -20.77
CA LYS A 3 21.36 9.55 -20.40
C LYS A 3 20.38 10.01 -19.32
N ASN A 4 19.10 10.16 -19.67
CA ASN A 4 18.02 10.30 -18.70
C ASN A 4 17.74 8.93 -18.07
N THR A 5 18.31 8.65 -16.90
CA THR A 5 17.94 7.48 -16.11
C THR A 5 16.65 7.80 -15.35
N GLN A 6 15.50 7.45 -15.93
CA GLN A 6 14.23 7.43 -15.20
C GLN A 6 14.22 6.21 -14.26
N GLU A 7 14.44 6.44 -12.96
CA GLU A 7 14.24 5.40 -11.95
C GLU A 7 12.76 5.01 -11.88
N GLN A 8 12.42 3.84 -12.42
CA GLN A 8 11.08 3.27 -12.30
C GLN A 8 10.74 3.08 -10.80
N PRO A 9 9.54 3.48 -10.36
CA PRO A 9 9.12 3.25 -8.98
C PRO A 9 9.08 1.75 -8.72
N LYS A 10 9.84 1.27 -7.72
CA LYS A 10 9.89 -0.13 -7.28
C LYS A 10 8.54 -0.55 -6.66
N LYS A 11 7.51 -0.73 -7.48
CA LYS A 11 6.22 -1.26 -7.06
C LYS A 11 6.37 -2.75 -6.75
N ARG A 12 5.79 -3.19 -5.64
CA ARG A 12 5.70 -4.60 -5.25
C ARG A 12 4.22 -5.00 -5.27
N GLN A 13 3.93 -6.24 -5.65
CA GLN A 13 2.58 -6.80 -5.64
C GLN A 13 2.40 -7.68 -4.40
N LEU A 14 1.23 -7.57 -3.77
CA LEU A 14 0.79 -8.42 -2.67
C LEU A 14 -0.52 -9.08 -3.08
N THR A 15 -0.61 -10.40 -2.92
CA THR A 15 -1.84 -11.18 -3.06
C THR A 15 -2.28 -11.61 -1.68
N VAL A 16 -3.56 -11.40 -1.35
CA VAL A 16 -4.15 -11.73 -0.04
C VAL A 16 -5.41 -12.56 -0.28
N LEU A 17 -5.57 -13.64 0.49
CA LEU A 17 -6.83 -14.37 0.56
C LEU A 17 -7.75 -13.66 1.57
N MET A 18 -9.01 -13.48 1.18
CA MET A 18 -10.00 -12.76 1.98
C MET A 18 -11.29 -13.56 2.02
N ASP A 19 -12.03 -13.43 3.12
CA ASP A 19 -13.38 -13.95 3.22
C ASP A 19 -14.28 -13.32 2.15
N LYS A 20 -15.25 -14.10 1.67
CA LYS A 20 -16.09 -13.73 0.53
C LYS A 20 -16.88 -12.44 0.79
N ASP A 21 -17.48 -12.33 1.96
CA ASP A 21 -18.28 -11.18 2.39
C ASP A 21 -17.45 -9.90 2.48
N LEU A 22 -16.22 -10.01 2.99
CA LEU A 22 -15.27 -8.90 3.05
C LEU A 22 -14.88 -8.45 1.64
N TYR A 23 -14.55 -9.39 0.75
CA TYR A 23 -14.24 -9.11 -0.65
C TYR A 23 -15.39 -8.38 -1.36
N ASP A 24 -16.61 -8.90 -1.23
CA ASP A 24 -17.80 -8.34 -1.87
C ASP A 24 -18.08 -6.92 -1.36
N SER A 25 -17.91 -6.68 -0.06
CA SER A 25 -18.03 -5.35 0.54
C SER A 25 -17.03 -4.35 -0.03
N PHE A 26 -15.75 -4.74 -0.14
CA PHE A 26 -14.72 -3.90 -0.75
C PHE A 26 -15.00 -3.63 -2.23
N LYS A 27 -15.46 -4.63 -2.98
CA LYS A 27 -15.80 -4.49 -4.40
C LYS A 27 -16.97 -3.52 -4.61
N LEU A 28 -18.01 -3.62 -3.79
CA LEU A 28 -19.17 -2.74 -3.84
C LEU A 28 -18.78 -1.29 -3.59
N VAL A 29 -18.04 -1.03 -2.49
CA VAL A 29 -17.59 0.32 -2.14
C VAL A 29 -16.64 0.88 -3.20
N ALA A 30 -15.72 0.07 -3.72
CA ALA A 30 -14.81 0.49 -4.78
C ALA A 30 -15.56 0.93 -6.04
N THR A 31 -16.59 0.16 -6.46
CA THR A 31 -17.42 0.47 -7.62
C THR A 31 -18.23 1.75 -7.40
N ALA A 32 -18.85 1.91 -6.23
CA ALA A 32 -19.66 3.09 -5.91
C ALA A 32 -18.85 4.40 -5.88
N ASN A 33 -17.53 4.32 -5.65
CA ASN A 33 -16.64 5.47 -5.57
C ASN A 33 -15.79 5.68 -6.84
N ASP A 34 -16.00 4.90 -7.90
CA ASP A 34 -15.15 4.87 -9.11
C ASP A 34 -13.65 4.68 -8.79
N ARG A 35 -13.34 3.72 -7.90
CA ARG A 35 -11.97 3.42 -7.46
C ARG A 35 -11.61 1.97 -7.73
N LYS A 36 -10.32 1.72 -7.96
CA LYS A 36 -9.79 0.34 -7.94
C LYS A 36 -9.77 -0.19 -6.51
N MET A 37 -10.34 -1.38 -6.29
CA MET A 37 -10.43 -2.02 -4.97
C MET A 37 -9.08 -2.11 -4.24
N GLY A 38 -8.00 -2.45 -4.95
CA GLY A 38 -6.65 -2.50 -4.36
C GLY A 38 -6.15 -1.15 -3.81
N LEU A 39 -6.61 -0.02 -4.35
CA LEU A 39 -6.30 1.29 -3.79
C LEU A 39 -7.04 1.52 -2.46
N LEU A 40 -8.28 1.05 -2.38
CA LEU A 40 -9.10 1.18 -1.18
C LEU A 40 -8.55 0.31 -0.04
N VAL A 41 -8.15 -0.94 -0.34
CA VAL A 41 -7.46 -1.83 0.60
C VAL A 41 -6.14 -1.20 1.09
N ARG A 42 -5.35 -0.64 0.17
CA ARG A 42 -4.09 0.04 0.54
C ARG A 42 -4.32 1.21 1.50
N ASP A 43 -5.35 2.02 1.24
CA ASP A 43 -5.65 3.18 2.06
C ASP A 43 -6.20 2.77 3.43
N PHE A 44 -7.03 1.70 3.47
CA PHE A 44 -7.49 1.07 4.70
C PHE A 44 -6.30 0.62 5.57
N ILE A 45 -5.33 -0.12 5.00
CA ILE A 45 -4.14 -0.58 5.72
C ILE A 45 -3.35 0.60 6.29
N LYS A 46 -3.11 1.65 5.49
CA LYS A 46 -2.42 2.86 5.97
C LYS A 46 -3.15 3.53 7.14
N HIS A 47 -4.47 3.64 7.04
CA HIS A 47 -5.28 4.25 8.08
C HIS A 47 -5.28 3.40 9.36
N TYR A 48 -5.42 2.08 9.22
CA TYR A 48 -5.37 1.13 10.33
C TYR A 48 -4.04 1.24 11.09
N ILE A 49 -2.91 1.23 10.38
CA ILE A 49 -1.56 1.35 10.99
C ILE A 49 -1.43 2.68 11.74
N LYS A 50 -1.85 3.79 11.10
CA LYS A 50 -1.79 5.14 11.69
C LYS A 50 -2.65 5.24 12.96
N LYS A 51 -3.87 4.71 12.91
CA LYS A 51 -4.83 4.75 14.04
C LYS A 51 -4.36 3.92 15.22
N ASN A 52 -3.79 2.74 14.96
CA ASN A 52 -3.41 1.79 16.00
C ASN A 52 -1.95 1.92 16.47
N GLY A 53 -1.24 2.99 16.06
CA GLY A 53 0.10 3.28 16.57
C GLY A 53 1.16 2.24 16.19
N GLN A 54 0.94 1.42 15.15
CA GLN A 54 1.92 0.44 14.65
C GLN A 54 3.07 1.13 13.87
N GLY A 55 3.70 2.13 14.51
CA GLY A 55 4.69 3.02 13.90
C GLY A 55 5.92 2.29 13.35
N GLU A 56 6.21 1.08 13.83
CA GLU A 56 7.33 0.23 13.38
C GLU A 56 7.27 -0.11 11.88
N LEU A 57 6.07 -0.18 11.28
CA LEU A 57 5.88 -0.49 9.85
C LEU A 57 6.46 0.59 8.92
N PHE A 58 6.75 1.80 9.42
CA PHE A 58 7.32 2.89 8.65
C PHE A 58 8.73 3.33 9.12
N GLN A 59 9.34 2.67 10.11
CA GLN A 59 10.58 3.12 10.76
C GLN A 59 11.89 2.83 9.99
N ASN A 60 11.90 2.08 8.89
CA ASN A 60 13.14 1.73 8.18
C ASN A 60 13.64 2.77 7.15
N LYS A 61 13.76 4.03 7.56
CA LYS A 61 14.55 5.04 6.81
C LYS A 61 15.54 5.75 7.71
N LYS A 62 16.52 5.02 8.26
CA LYS A 62 17.91 5.44 8.57
C LYS A 62 18.54 4.45 9.54
N LYS A 63 19.57 3.73 9.09
CA LYS A 63 20.89 3.58 9.75
C LYS A 63 21.67 2.44 9.10
N HIS A 64 22.52 2.77 8.13
CA HIS A 64 23.85 2.20 8.01
C HIS A 64 24.75 3.23 7.33
N LYS A 65 25.26 4.19 8.14
CA LYS A 65 26.60 4.71 7.89
C LYS A 65 27.53 3.70 8.55
N PHE A 66 28.10 2.79 7.77
CA PHE A 66 29.30 2.09 8.19
C PHE A 66 30.40 3.16 8.33
N ARG A 67 30.94 3.25 9.54
CA ARG A 67 32.21 3.93 9.82
C ARG A 67 33.35 3.14 9.18
#